data_AF-A0AA40I6K5-F1
#
_entry.id   AF-A0AA40I6K5-F1
#
_cell.length_a   1.000
_cell.length_b   1.000
_cell.length_c   1.000
_cell.angle_alpha   90.00
_cell.angle_beta   90.00
_cell.angle_gamma   90.00
#
_symmetry.space_group_name_H-M   'P 1'
#
loop_
_entity.id
_entity.type
_entity.pdbx_description
1 polymer ?
#
loop_
_entity_poly.entity_id
_entity_poly.type
_entity_poly.pdbx_seq_one_letter_code
_entity_poly.pdbx_strand_id
1 'polypeptide(L)'
;MTMLPLSPFWSFLFFFMLLTLGLDSQFAFLETIVTAVTDEFPYYLRPKKVVFSGLICVAMYLMGLVLTTDGGMYWLVLLDDYSASFGLMVVVITTCLAVTRVYGIQRFCRDIHMMLGFKPGLYFRACWLFLTPATLLALLVYSIVKYQPSEYGTYRFPAWAELLGILMGLLSCLLIPAEEGSLWERLQQASRPAMDWGPSLEENRTGMYVATLAGSQSPKPLMVHMRKYGGITSFENTPSRWTERLPRRRSL
;
A
#
# COMPACT_ATOMS: atom_id res chain seq x y z
N MET A 1 -18.54 -9.38 -34.47
CA MET A 1 -17.86 -8.40 -35.36
C MET A 1 -18.07 -8.67 -36.85
N THR A 2 -18.26 -9.92 -37.29
CA THR A 2 -18.35 -10.29 -38.72
C THR A 2 -19.59 -9.78 -39.46
N MET A 3 -20.59 -9.26 -38.75
CA MET A 3 -21.86 -8.77 -39.31
C MET A 3 -21.89 -7.26 -39.60
N LEU A 4 -20.83 -6.51 -39.26
CA LEU A 4 -20.73 -5.07 -39.53
C LEU A 4 -20.01 -4.80 -40.87
N PRO A 5 -20.42 -3.76 -41.65
CA PRO A 5 -19.62 -3.30 -42.78
C PRO A 5 -18.27 -2.78 -42.27
N LEU A 6 -17.18 -3.08 -43.00
CA LEU A 6 -15.79 -2.92 -42.51
C LEU A 6 -15.45 -3.74 -41.26
N SER A 7 -15.87 -5.01 -41.20
CA SER A 7 -15.57 -5.94 -40.10
C SER A 7 -14.11 -6.05 -39.63
N PRO A 8 -13.06 -5.95 -40.49
CA PRO A 8 -11.67 -6.00 -40.00
C PRO A 8 -11.28 -4.75 -39.18
N PHE A 9 -11.80 -3.58 -39.52
CA PHE A 9 -11.52 -2.33 -38.79
C PHE A 9 -12.11 -2.38 -37.37
N TRP A 10 -13.36 -2.80 -37.23
CA TRP A 10 -14.02 -2.94 -35.93
C TRP A 10 -13.37 -4.01 -35.06
N SER A 11 -12.92 -5.10 -35.65
CA SER A 11 -12.20 -6.16 -34.93
C SER A 11 -10.86 -5.65 -34.38
N PHE A 12 -10.10 -4.89 -35.17
CA PHE A 12 -8.85 -4.26 -34.71
C PHE A 12 -9.08 -3.32 -33.53
N LEU A 13 -10.06 -2.40 -33.62
CA LEU A 13 -10.36 -1.46 -32.55
C LEU A 13 -10.74 -2.16 -31.25
N PHE A 14 -11.49 -3.25 -31.33
CA PHE A 14 -11.89 -4.01 -30.15
C PHE A 14 -10.72 -4.72 -29.47
N PHE A 15 -9.87 -5.40 -30.23
CA PHE A 15 -8.67 -6.02 -29.64
C PHE A 15 -7.69 -4.97 -29.13
N PHE A 16 -7.53 -3.85 -29.82
CA PHE A 16 -6.70 -2.74 -29.38
C PHE A 16 -7.21 -2.11 -28.08
N MET A 17 -8.54 -1.95 -27.94
CA MET A 17 -9.16 -1.51 -26.70
C MET A 17 -8.88 -2.49 -25.55
N LEU A 18 -9.09 -3.80 -25.77
CA LEU A 18 -8.80 -4.82 -24.75
C LEU A 18 -7.32 -4.83 -24.35
N LEU A 19 -6.42 -4.67 -25.32
CA LEU A 19 -4.98 -4.57 -25.09
C LEU A 19 -4.63 -3.34 -24.25
N THR A 20 -5.19 -2.17 -24.59
CA THR A 20 -4.91 -0.92 -23.86
C THR A 20 -5.43 -0.98 -22.42
N LEU A 21 -6.64 -1.52 -22.20
CA LEU A 21 -7.19 -1.73 -20.85
C LEU A 21 -6.31 -2.68 -20.01
N GLY A 22 -5.79 -3.74 -20.62
CA GLY A 22 -4.85 -4.65 -19.97
C GLY A 22 -3.51 -3.99 -19.66
N LEU A 23 -2.96 -3.19 -20.59
CA LEU A 23 -1.70 -2.50 -20.39
C LEU A 23 -1.77 -1.46 -19.27
N ASP A 24 -2.80 -0.61 -19.27
CA ASP A 24 -2.94 0.45 -18.27
C ASP A 24 -3.01 -0.11 -16.84
N SER A 25 -3.77 -1.19 -16.65
CA SER A 25 -3.88 -1.87 -15.35
C SER A 25 -2.57 -2.55 -14.93
N GLN A 26 -1.84 -3.17 -15.86
CA GLN A 26 -0.55 -3.81 -15.57
C GLN A 26 0.53 -2.78 -15.20
N PHE A 27 0.55 -1.61 -15.84
CA PHE A 27 1.48 -0.54 -15.47
C PHE A 27 1.24 -0.04 -14.04
N ALA A 28 -0.03 0.19 -13.68
CA ALA A 28 -0.37 0.61 -12.32
C ALA A 28 0.02 -0.44 -11.26
N PHE A 29 -0.16 -1.73 -11.57
CA PHE A 29 0.23 -2.82 -10.68
C PHE A 29 1.75 -2.92 -10.50
N LEU A 30 2.51 -2.90 -11.60
CA LEU A 30 3.97 -2.89 -11.57
C LEU A 30 4.52 -1.69 -10.81
N GLU A 31 3.98 -0.50 -11.07
CA GLU A 31 4.40 0.73 -10.38
C GLU A 31 4.13 0.63 -8.87
N THR A 32 2.99 0.07 -8.47
CA THR A 32 2.64 -0.13 -7.05
C THR A 32 3.66 -1.04 -6.36
N ILE A 33 4.01 -2.18 -6.97
CA ILE A 33 5.00 -3.11 -6.42
C ILE A 33 6.38 -2.47 -6.35
N VAL A 34 6.85 -1.88 -7.46
CA VAL A 34 8.18 -1.25 -7.52
C VAL A 34 8.28 -0.14 -6.48
N THR A 35 7.23 0.66 -6.32
CA THR A 35 7.20 1.76 -5.35
C THR A 35 7.20 1.23 -3.92
N ALA A 36 6.35 0.25 -3.59
CA ALA A 36 6.30 -0.35 -2.25
C ALA A 36 7.67 -0.91 -1.82
N VAL A 37 8.36 -1.65 -2.71
CA VAL A 37 9.67 -2.23 -2.38
C VAL A 37 10.76 -1.16 -2.34
N THR A 38 10.71 -0.14 -3.21
CA THR A 38 11.67 0.97 -3.20
C THR A 38 11.52 1.85 -1.96
N ASP A 39 10.30 1.98 -1.42
CA ASP A 39 10.02 2.75 -0.21
C ASP A 39 10.51 2.03 1.05
N GLU A 40 10.54 0.69 1.05
CA GLU A 40 11.09 -0.11 2.16
C GLU A 40 12.63 -0.06 2.22
N PHE A 41 13.32 -0.14 1.07
CA PHE A 41 14.78 -0.08 0.98
C PHE A 41 15.31 1.12 0.16
N PRO A 42 15.09 2.36 0.63
CA PRO A 42 15.35 3.56 -0.16
C PRO A 42 16.83 3.78 -0.46
N TYR A 43 17.73 3.31 0.40
CA TYR A 43 19.18 3.52 0.25
C TYR A 43 19.78 2.71 -0.90
N TYR A 44 19.38 1.44 -1.04
CA TYR A 44 19.95 0.52 -2.04
C TYR A 44 19.20 0.55 -3.38
N LEU A 45 17.88 0.75 -3.35
CA LEU A 45 17.03 0.56 -4.54
C LEU A 45 16.76 1.85 -5.33
N ARG A 46 16.73 3.04 -4.69
CA ARG A 46 16.52 4.31 -5.41
C ARG A 46 17.52 4.60 -6.54
N PRO A 47 18.85 4.45 -6.36
CA PRO A 47 19.80 4.75 -7.43
C PRO A 47 19.75 3.73 -8.59
N LYS A 48 19.19 2.54 -8.36
CA LYS A 48 19.10 1.46 -9.35
C LYS A 48 17.66 1.10 -9.72
N LYS A 49 16.71 2.02 -9.52
CA LYS A 49 15.26 1.78 -9.71
C LYS A 49 14.92 1.21 -11.08
N VAL A 50 15.59 1.68 -12.14
CA VAL A 50 15.37 1.20 -13.53
C VAL A 50 15.79 -0.26 -13.69
N VAL A 51 16.95 -0.64 -13.16
CA VAL A 51 17.46 -2.02 -13.22
C VAL A 51 16.58 -2.95 -12.38
N PHE A 52 16.16 -2.48 -11.20
CA PHE A 52 15.26 -3.24 -10.32
C PHE A 52 13.87 -3.46 -10.95
N SER A 53 13.29 -2.43 -11.55
CA SER A 53 12.03 -2.55 -12.29
C SER A 53 12.16 -3.54 -13.46
N GLY A 54 13.24 -3.45 -14.23
CA GLY A 54 13.53 -4.42 -15.30
C GLY A 54 13.61 -5.87 -14.79
N LEU A 55 14.25 -6.09 -13.64
CA LEU A 55 14.31 -7.41 -13.00
C LEU A 55 12.92 -7.93 -12.64
N ILE A 56 12.06 -7.10 -12.03
CA ILE A 56 10.69 -7.46 -11.69
C ILE A 56 9.89 -7.81 -12.95
N CYS A 57 10.01 -7.01 -14.02
CA CYS A 57 9.35 -7.30 -15.29
C CYS A 57 9.77 -8.64 -15.87
N VAL A 58 11.07 -8.97 -15.84
CA VAL A 58 11.57 -10.28 -16.30
C VAL A 58 11.05 -11.41 -15.42
N ALA A 59 11.04 -11.23 -14.09
CA ALA A 59 10.50 -12.24 -13.18
C ALA A 59 9.00 -12.48 -13.40
N MET A 60 8.20 -11.41 -13.57
CA MET A 60 6.78 -11.50 -13.88
C MET A 60 6.52 -12.13 -15.25
N TYR A 61 7.34 -11.83 -16.25
CA TYR A 61 7.28 -12.49 -17.56
C TYR A 61 7.50 -14.01 -17.44
N LEU A 62 8.53 -14.44 -16.70
CA LEU A 62 8.82 -15.86 -16.48
C LEU A 62 7.69 -16.57 -15.74
N MET A 63 7.08 -15.94 -14.73
CA MET A 63 5.91 -16.50 -14.05
C MET A 63 4.68 -16.56 -14.97
N GLY A 64 4.50 -15.55 -15.82
CA GLY A 64 3.42 -15.48 -16.81
C GLY A 64 3.50 -16.55 -17.90
N LEU A 65 4.70 -17.07 -18.22
CA LEU A 65 4.88 -18.14 -19.22
C LEU A 65 4.08 -19.42 -18.88
N VAL A 66 3.85 -19.69 -17.60
CA VAL A 66 3.03 -20.84 -17.18
C VAL A 66 1.60 -20.73 -17.73
N LEU A 67 1.07 -19.50 -17.81
CA LEU A 67 -0.28 -19.21 -18.30
C LEU A 67 -0.40 -19.28 -19.82
N THR A 68 0.73 -19.29 -20.55
CA THR A 68 0.76 -19.40 -22.02
C THR A 68 0.92 -20.84 -22.51
N THR A 69 1.04 -21.81 -21.61
CA THR A 69 1.12 -23.24 -21.96
C THR A 69 -0.24 -23.79 -22.42
N ASP A 70 -0.26 -24.99 -23.02
CA ASP A 70 -1.51 -25.65 -23.45
C ASP A 70 -2.52 -25.84 -22.29
N GLY A 71 -2.02 -25.96 -21.06
CA GLY A 71 -2.82 -26.02 -19.83
C GLY A 71 -3.09 -24.66 -19.17
N GLY A 72 -2.72 -23.55 -19.81
CA GLY A 72 -2.74 -22.21 -19.23
C GLY A 72 -4.11 -21.76 -18.74
N MET A 73 -5.19 -22.13 -19.45
CA MET A 73 -6.55 -21.80 -19.03
C MET A 73 -6.95 -22.43 -17.69
N TYR A 74 -6.45 -23.63 -17.37
CA TYR A 74 -6.68 -24.25 -16.06
C TYR A 74 -5.98 -23.46 -14.95
N TRP A 75 -4.73 -23.04 -15.18
CA TRP A 75 -3.99 -22.19 -14.24
C TRP A 75 -4.65 -20.82 -14.07
N LEU A 76 -5.12 -20.20 -15.15
CA LEU A 76 -5.81 -18.90 -15.10
C LEU A 76 -7.07 -18.96 -14.25
N VAL A 77 -7.92 -19.98 -14.46
CA VAL A 77 -9.17 -20.15 -13.70
C VAL A 77 -8.88 -20.42 -12.23
N LEU A 78 -7.91 -21.29 -11.95
CA LEU A 78 -7.50 -21.57 -10.58
C LEU A 78 -6.96 -20.31 -9.89
N LEU A 79 -6.12 -19.53 -10.56
CA LEU A 79 -5.59 -18.29 -9.99
C LEU A 79 -6.68 -17.25 -9.78
N ASP A 80 -7.60 -17.07 -10.72
CA ASP A 80 -8.70 -16.09 -10.61
C ASP A 80 -9.63 -16.44 -9.43
N ASP A 81 -10.03 -17.70 -9.33
CA ASP A 81 -10.94 -18.17 -8.27
C ASP A 81 -10.32 -18.11 -6.87
N TYR A 82 -9.03 -18.45 -6.72
CA TYR A 82 -8.39 -18.53 -5.40
C TYR A 82 -7.61 -17.26 -4.98
N SER A 83 -7.12 -16.44 -5.91
CA SER A 83 -6.35 -15.22 -5.56
C SER A 83 -7.23 -14.06 -5.11
N ALA A 84 -8.39 -13.85 -5.77
CA ALA A 84 -9.24 -12.68 -5.54
C ALA A 84 -10.39 -12.94 -4.54
N SER A 85 -10.61 -14.19 -4.14
CA SER A 85 -11.74 -14.57 -3.28
C SER A 85 -11.46 -14.30 -1.80
N PHE A 86 -11.05 -15.31 -1.03
CA PHE A 86 -11.08 -15.24 0.43
C PHE A 86 -9.92 -14.44 1.02
N GLY A 87 -8.70 -14.64 0.53
CA GLY A 87 -7.50 -13.99 1.07
C GLY A 87 -7.57 -12.46 0.93
N LEU A 88 -7.81 -11.99 -0.30
CA LEU A 88 -7.89 -10.55 -0.58
C LEU A 88 -9.02 -9.87 0.19
N MET A 89 -10.20 -10.48 0.28
CA MET A 89 -11.33 -9.91 1.03
C MET A 89 -11.03 -9.76 2.52
N VAL A 90 -10.37 -10.74 3.13
CA VAL A 90 -9.96 -10.67 4.55
C VAL A 90 -8.93 -9.56 4.77
N VAL A 91 -7.95 -9.42 3.88
CA VAL A 91 -6.95 -8.35 3.93
C VAL A 91 -7.62 -6.96 3.82
N VAL A 92 -8.55 -6.77 2.88
CA VAL A 92 -9.25 -5.49 2.70
C VAL A 92 -10.14 -5.16 3.90
N ILE A 93 -10.87 -6.13 4.47
CA ILE A 93 -11.66 -5.92 5.68
C ILE A 93 -10.75 -5.52 6.86
N THR A 94 -9.64 -6.23 7.04
CA THR A 94 -8.70 -5.98 8.14
C THR A 94 -8.04 -4.61 8.02
N THR A 95 -7.63 -4.21 6.82
CA THR A 95 -7.05 -2.88 6.56
C THR A 95 -8.07 -1.76 6.75
N CYS A 96 -9.33 -1.96 6.30
CA CYS A 96 -10.41 -1.00 6.55
C CYS A 96 -10.71 -0.85 8.06
N LEU A 97 -10.75 -1.94 8.82
CA LEU A 97 -10.92 -1.90 10.27
C LEU A 97 -9.73 -1.24 10.96
N ALA A 98 -8.50 -1.53 10.51
CA ALA A 98 -7.30 -0.89 11.04
C ALA A 98 -7.33 0.63 10.82
N VAL A 99 -7.66 1.12 9.63
CA VAL A 99 -7.73 2.57 9.35
C VAL A 99 -8.85 3.25 10.15
N THR A 100 -10.03 2.62 10.25
CA THR A 100 -11.19 3.27 10.88
C THR A 100 -11.18 3.19 12.41
N ARG A 101 -10.78 2.05 12.98
CA ARG A 101 -10.81 1.78 14.43
C ARG A 101 -9.46 1.97 15.11
N VAL A 102 -8.36 1.46 14.53
CA VAL A 102 -7.02 1.53 15.15
C VAL A 102 -6.42 2.92 14.96
N TYR A 103 -6.35 3.40 13.71
CA TYR A 103 -5.87 4.74 13.42
C TYR A 103 -6.88 5.82 13.87
N GLY A 104 -8.17 5.53 13.70
CA GLY A 104 -9.27 6.35 14.21
C GLY A 104 -9.76 7.38 13.18
N ILE A 105 -11.06 7.32 12.89
CA ILE A 105 -11.73 8.16 11.88
C ILE A 105 -11.51 9.67 12.06
N GLN A 106 -11.40 10.15 13.30
CA GLN A 106 -11.19 11.58 13.57
C GLN A 106 -9.79 12.04 13.18
N ARG A 107 -8.76 11.19 13.37
CA ARG A 107 -7.38 11.48 12.94
C ARG A 107 -7.31 11.47 11.42
N PHE A 108 -7.90 10.46 10.78
CA PHE A 108 -8.00 10.39 9.32
C PHE A 108 -8.67 11.62 8.69
N CYS A 109 -9.79 12.09 9.27
CA CYS A 109 -10.44 13.31 8.78
C CYS A 109 -9.60 14.57 8.97
N ARG A 110 -8.76 14.62 10.00
CA ARG A 110 -7.83 15.73 10.23
C ARG A 110 -6.73 15.75 9.18
N ASP A 111 -6.23 14.59 8.78
CA ASP A 111 -5.20 14.47 7.75
C ASP A 111 -5.74 14.83 6.36
N ILE A 112 -6.97 14.42 6.04
CA ILE A 112 -7.64 14.85 4.81
C ILE A 112 -7.86 16.37 4.80
N HIS A 113 -8.28 16.94 5.92
CA HIS A 113 -8.43 18.40 6.04
C HIS A 113 -7.11 19.13 5.84
N MET A 114 -6.00 18.51 6.25
CA MET A 114 -4.67 19.06 6.01
C MET A 114 -4.29 18.99 4.52
N MET A 115 -4.55 17.88 3.85
CA MET A 115 -4.19 17.70 2.43
C MET A 115 -5.03 18.55 1.48
N LEU A 116 -6.32 18.71 1.79
CA LEU A 116 -7.31 19.33 0.89
C LEU A 116 -7.79 20.71 1.36
N GLY A 117 -7.51 21.12 2.60
CA GLY A 117 -7.97 22.38 3.17
C GLY A 117 -9.42 22.39 3.68
N PHE A 118 -10.22 21.35 3.43
CA PHE A 118 -11.61 21.22 3.90
C PHE A 118 -11.86 19.88 4.61
N LYS A 119 -12.75 19.87 5.61
CA LYS A 119 -13.07 18.64 6.35
C LYS A 119 -14.03 17.77 5.53
N PRO A 120 -13.80 16.44 5.42
CA PRO A 120 -14.73 15.55 4.76
C PRO A 120 -16.08 15.54 5.50
N GLY A 121 -17.17 15.62 4.74
CA GLY A 121 -18.53 15.65 5.27
C GLY A 121 -18.95 14.36 5.98
N LEU A 122 -20.12 14.40 6.63
CA LEU A 122 -20.66 13.24 7.38
C LEU A 122 -20.94 12.03 6.48
N TYR A 123 -21.28 12.24 5.20
CA TYR A 123 -21.48 11.16 4.23
C TYR A 123 -20.23 10.30 4.04
N PHE A 124 -19.07 10.92 3.79
CA PHE A 124 -17.80 10.19 3.62
C PHE A 124 -17.40 9.45 4.90
N ARG A 125 -17.64 10.06 6.07
CA ARG A 125 -17.39 9.42 7.37
C ARG A 125 -18.28 8.19 7.59
N ALA A 126 -19.56 8.27 7.26
CA ALA A 126 -20.48 7.14 7.34
C ALA A 126 -20.12 6.04 6.35
N CYS A 127 -19.67 6.42 5.14
CA CYS A 127 -19.19 5.49 4.13
C CYS A 127 -18.01 4.66 4.66
N TRP A 128 -16.96 5.31 5.17
CA TRP A 128 -15.79 4.59 5.69
C TRP A 128 -16.07 3.79 6.96
N LEU A 129 -16.89 4.31 7.87
CA LEU A 129 -17.12 3.67 9.17
C LEU A 129 -18.10 2.49 9.09
N PHE A 130 -19.12 2.58 8.24
CA PHE A 130 -20.21 1.61 8.20
C PHE A 130 -20.37 0.97 6.82
N LEU A 131 -20.43 1.77 5.75
CA LEU A 131 -20.77 1.23 4.43
C LEU A 131 -19.70 0.28 3.90
N THR A 132 -18.43 0.72 3.85
CA THR A 132 -17.32 -0.08 3.33
C THR A 132 -17.11 -1.40 4.08
N PRO A 133 -17.00 -1.43 5.43
CA PRO A 133 -16.85 -2.71 6.13
C PRO A 133 -18.10 -3.58 6.03
N ALA A 134 -19.30 -3.00 6.00
CA ALA A 134 -20.54 -3.78 5.85
C ALA A 134 -20.67 -4.41 4.47
N THR A 135 -20.36 -3.69 3.38
CA THR A 135 -20.42 -4.23 2.02
C THR A 135 -19.37 -5.33 1.82
N LEU A 136 -18.15 -5.14 2.33
CA LEU A 136 -17.10 -6.16 2.27
C LEU A 136 -17.47 -7.41 3.08
N LEU A 137 -18.04 -7.24 4.28
CA LEU A 137 -18.53 -8.36 5.09
C LEU A 137 -19.67 -9.11 4.39
N ALA A 138 -20.60 -8.38 3.76
CA ALA A 138 -21.69 -8.98 3.00
C ALA A 138 -21.17 -9.78 1.79
N LEU A 139 -20.18 -9.25 1.06
CA LEU A 139 -19.53 -9.95 -0.05
C LEU A 139 -18.79 -11.21 0.43
N LEU A 140 -18.10 -11.14 1.57
CA LEU A 140 -17.43 -12.28 2.18
C LEU A 140 -18.45 -13.38 2.56
N VAL A 141 -19.55 -13.03 3.24
CA VAL A 141 -20.62 -13.99 3.57
C VAL A 141 -21.23 -14.60 2.31
N TYR A 142 -21.49 -13.79 1.28
CA TYR A 142 -22.00 -14.27 0.01
C TYR A 142 -21.03 -15.25 -0.65
N SER A 143 -19.74 -14.95 -0.65
CA SER A 143 -18.68 -15.80 -1.20
C SER A 143 -18.59 -17.15 -0.45
N ILE A 144 -18.72 -17.16 0.88
CA ILE A 144 -18.75 -18.40 1.68
C ILE A 144 -19.99 -19.24 1.34
N VAL A 145 -21.18 -18.63 1.27
CA VAL A 145 -22.44 -19.34 0.99
C VAL A 145 -22.47 -19.92 -0.43
N LYS A 146 -21.86 -19.21 -1.39
CA LYS A 146 -21.77 -19.64 -2.78
C LYS A 146 -20.49 -20.39 -3.12
N TYR A 147 -19.71 -20.78 -2.12
CA TYR A 147 -18.51 -21.57 -2.35
C TYR A 147 -18.88 -22.88 -3.05
N GLN A 148 -18.30 -23.09 -4.22
CA GLN A 148 -18.35 -24.34 -4.97
C GLN A 148 -16.90 -24.63 -5.40
N PRO A 149 -16.48 -25.91 -5.43
CA PRO A 149 -15.17 -26.26 -5.95
C PRO A 149 -15.05 -25.74 -7.38
N SER A 150 -13.89 -25.15 -7.70
CA SER A 150 -13.65 -24.60 -9.04
C SER A 150 -13.78 -25.73 -10.08
N GLU A 151 -14.42 -25.43 -11.21
CA GLU A 151 -14.58 -26.35 -12.34
C GLU A 151 -14.30 -25.59 -13.64
N TYR A 152 -13.51 -26.19 -14.53
CA TYR A 152 -13.31 -25.65 -15.88
C TYR A 152 -13.89 -26.62 -16.92
N GLY A 153 -15.06 -26.27 -17.45
CA GLY A 153 -15.78 -27.12 -18.42
C GLY A 153 -16.22 -28.44 -17.79
N THR A 154 -15.62 -29.55 -18.20
CA THR A 154 -15.87 -30.90 -17.66
C THR A 154 -14.82 -31.36 -16.65
N TYR A 155 -13.78 -30.56 -16.41
CA TYR A 155 -12.67 -30.91 -15.54
C TYR A 155 -12.88 -30.33 -14.14
N ARG A 156 -12.91 -31.21 -13.13
CA ARG A 156 -12.91 -30.83 -11.72
C ARG A 156 -11.48 -30.73 -11.21
N PHE A 157 -11.17 -29.61 -10.55
CA PHE A 157 -9.86 -29.44 -9.96
C PHE A 157 -9.62 -30.44 -8.82
N PRO A 158 -8.43 -31.03 -8.73
CA PRO A 158 -8.07 -31.96 -7.67
C PRO A 158 -7.85 -31.22 -6.33
N ALA A 159 -8.09 -31.91 -5.22
CA ALA A 159 -8.02 -31.32 -3.87
C ALA A 159 -6.66 -30.69 -3.50
N TRP A 160 -5.56 -31.12 -4.13
CA TRP A 160 -4.25 -30.51 -3.91
C TRP A 160 -4.17 -29.08 -4.49
N ALA A 161 -4.88 -28.81 -5.59
CA ALA A 161 -4.93 -27.49 -6.22
C ALA A 161 -5.74 -26.50 -5.37
N GLU A 162 -6.84 -26.98 -4.77
CA GLU A 162 -7.66 -26.25 -3.81
C GLU A 162 -6.86 -25.93 -2.53
N LEU A 163 -6.10 -26.90 -2.01
CA LEU A 163 -5.22 -26.68 -0.86
C LEU A 163 -4.15 -25.60 -1.15
N LEU A 164 -3.54 -25.63 -2.34
CA LEU A 164 -2.59 -24.61 -2.77
C LEU A 164 -3.24 -23.22 -2.84
N GLY A 165 -4.45 -23.12 -3.39
CA GLY A 165 -5.20 -21.87 -3.47
C GLY A 165 -5.51 -21.28 -2.09
N ILE A 166 -5.96 -22.12 -1.15
CA ILE A 166 -6.21 -21.73 0.25
C ILE A 166 -4.90 -21.29 0.93
N LEU A 167 -3.79 -21.99 0.69
CA LEU A 167 -2.49 -21.67 1.26
C LEU A 167 -1.93 -20.33 0.74
N MET A 168 -2.14 -19.99 -0.53
CA MET A 168 -1.80 -18.68 -1.09
C MET A 168 -2.59 -17.54 -0.42
N GLY A 169 -3.89 -17.76 -0.18
CA GLY A 169 -4.73 -16.79 0.53
C GLY A 169 -4.30 -16.61 1.99
N LEU A 170 -3.99 -17.71 2.70
CA LEU A 170 -3.52 -17.68 4.08
C LEU A 170 -2.15 -17.04 4.23
N LEU A 171 -1.22 -17.27 3.29
CA LEU A 171 0.12 -16.66 3.31
C LEU A 171 0.02 -15.12 3.28
N SER A 172 -0.88 -14.59 2.46
CA SER A 172 -1.15 -13.15 2.38
C SER A 172 -1.70 -12.59 3.69
N CYS A 173 -2.57 -13.35 4.38
CA CYS A 173 -3.07 -13.00 5.70
C CYS A 173 -2.03 -13.14 6.80
N LEU A 174 -1.09 -14.09 6.68
CA LEU A 174 -0.03 -14.37 7.66
C LEU A 174 1.08 -13.31 7.63
N LEU A 175 1.30 -12.66 6.49
CA LEU A 175 2.25 -11.54 6.37
C LEU A 175 1.87 -10.33 7.26
N ILE A 176 0.59 -10.18 7.61
CA ILE A 176 0.12 -9.10 8.50
C ILE A 176 0.60 -9.31 9.96
N PRO A 177 0.48 -10.52 10.57
CA PRO A 177 1.02 -10.81 11.88
C PRO A 177 2.49 -11.30 11.90
N ALA A 178 3.16 -11.54 10.77
CA ALA A 178 4.48 -12.23 10.74
C ALA A 178 5.70 -11.42 11.22
N GLU A 179 5.58 -10.14 11.58
CA GLU A 179 6.67 -9.49 12.33
C GLU A 179 6.76 -10.06 13.76
N GLU A 180 7.92 -10.08 14.41
CA GLU A 180 8.14 -10.89 15.61
C GLU A 180 7.43 -10.33 16.88
N GLY A 181 6.67 -11.16 17.62
CA GLY A 181 6.18 -10.88 18.99
C GLY A 181 4.69 -11.20 19.32
N SER A 182 4.31 -11.04 20.59
CA SER A 182 2.96 -11.31 21.17
C SER A 182 1.87 -10.39 20.60
N LEU A 183 0.74 -10.98 20.16
CA LEU A 183 -0.33 -10.32 19.39
C LEU A 183 -0.94 -9.08 20.08
N TRP A 184 -1.05 -9.09 21.41
CA TRP A 184 -1.73 -8.03 22.16
C TRP A 184 -0.85 -6.78 22.34
N GLU A 185 0.42 -6.99 22.72
CA GLU A 185 1.41 -5.92 22.84
C GLU A 185 1.71 -5.30 21.47
N ARG A 186 1.65 -6.10 20.39
CA ARG A 186 1.82 -5.63 19.01
C ARG A 186 0.63 -4.84 18.48
N LEU A 187 -0.60 -5.25 18.79
CA LEU A 187 -1.77 -4.43 18.47
C LEU A 187 -1.65 -3.06 19.15
N GLN A 188 -1.16 -3.05 20.40
CA GLN A 188 -0.98 -1.84 21.19
C GLN A 188 0.22 -0.98 20.72
N GLN A 189 1.29 -1.59 20.22
CA GLN A 189 2.46 -0.93 19.63
C GLN A 189 2.16 -0.39 18.22
N ALA A 190 1.49 -1.16 17.36
CA ALA A 190 1.07 -0.76 16.00
C ALA A 190 -0.05 0.29 16.01
N SER A 191 -0.82 0.37 17.11
CA SER A 191 -1.79 1.46 17.33
C SER A 191 -1.15 2.81 17.65
N ARG A 192 0.17 2.84 17.92
CA ARG A 192 0.91 4.09 18.13
C ARG A 192 1.53 4.51 16.80
N PRO A 193 1.22 5.72 16.28
CA PRO A 193 1.88 6.23 15.10
C PRO A 193 3.38 6.33 15.36
N ALA A 194 4.20 6.14 14.32
CA ALA A 194 5.64 6.27 14.41
C ALA A 194 6.02 7.65 14.98
N MET A 195 7.10 7.72 15.78
CA MET A 195 7.50 8.96 16.48
C MET A 195 7.85 10.11 15.53
N ASP A 196 8.16 9.79 14.27
CA ASP A 196 8.46 10.68 13.15
C ASP A 196 7.25 10.95 12.23
N TRP A 197 6.07 10.47 12.59
CA TRP A 197 4.86 10.63 11.79
C TRP A 197 4.48 12.12 11.66
N GLY A 198 4.40 12.57 10.41
CA GLY A 198 4.01 13.92 10.04
C GLY A 198 4.24 14.19 8.56
N PRO A 199 3.90 15.40 8.10
CA PRO A 199 4.08 15.82 6.70
C PRO A 199 5.53 15.62 6.24
N SER A 200 5.71 15.17 4.99
CA SER A 200 7.03 14.89 4.42
C SER A 200 7.88 16.15 4.23
N LEU A 201 7.24 17.26 3.88
CA LEU A 201 7.86 18.58 3.70
C LEU A 201 7.81 19.37 5.01
N GLU A 202 8.94 19.99 5.38
CA GLU A 202 9.08 20.76 6.63
C GLU A 202 8.19 22.01 6.66
N GLU A 203 7.96 22.63 5.50
CA GLU A 203 7.08 23.80 5.37
C GLU A 203 5.63 23.49 5.82
N ASN A 204 5.19 22.25 5.58
CA ASN A 204 3.87 21.76 5.95
C ASN A 204 3.80 21.28 7.41
N ARG A 205 4.93 21.29 8.15
CA ARG A 205 5.00 20.98 9.59
C ARG A 205 4.75 22.22 10.47
N THR A 206 3.95 23.16 10.01
CA THR A 206 3.64 24.41 10.70
C THR A 206 2.18 24.44 11.19
N GLY A 207 1.89 25.21 12.25
CA GLY A 207 0.52 25.40 12.76
C GLY A 207 -0.01 24.27 13.66
N MET A 208 -1.20 23.73 13.34
CA MET A 208 -2.01 22.78 14.15
C MET A 208 -1.26 21.50 14.60
N TYR A 209 -0.13 21.18 13.98
CA TYR A 209 0.67 19.98 14.28
C TYR A 209 1.81 20.21 15.28
N VAL A 210 2.24 21.45 15.56
CA VAL A 210 3.26 21.75 16.58
C VAL A 210 2.80 21.28 17.97
N ALA A 211 1.52 21.45 18.29
CA ALA A 211 0.94 21.01 19.57
C ALA A 211 0.82 19.48 19.70
N THR A 212 0.69 18.75 18.57
CA THR A 212 0.66 17.28 18.58
C THR A 212 2.07 16.69 18.64
N LEU A 213 3.07 17.41 18.11
CA LEU A 213 4.50 17.08 18.18
C LEU A 213 5.14 17.48 19.52
N ALA A 214 4.57 18.43 20.27
CA ALA A 214 5.16 18.92 21.54
C ALA A 214 5.28 17.85 22.64
N GLY A 215 4.55 16.73 22.55
CA GLY A 215 4.68 15.57 23.44
C GLY A 215 5.67 14.49 22.95
N SER A 216 6.10 14.55 21.69
CA SER A 216 7.12 13.69 21.11
C SER A 216 8.33 14.59 20.85
N GLN A 217 9.28 14.65 21.79
CA GLN A 217 10.58 15.26 21.51
C GLN A 217 11.21 14.51 20.34
N SER A 218 10.99 15.02 19.13
CA SER A 218 11.69 14.59 17.94
C SER A 218 13.19 14.83 18.18
N PRO A 219 14.07 13.83 17.99
CA PRO A 219 15.49 14.10 17.95
C PRO A 219 15.75 15.15 16.86
N LYS A 220 16.56 16.15 17.19
CA LYS A 220 16.90 17.29 16.32
C LYS A 220 17.13 16.82 14.86
N PRO A 221 16.66 17.59 13.85
CA PRO A 221 16.57 17.16 12.44
C PRO A 221 17.90 16.70 11.82
N LEU A 222 19.04 17.12 12.36
CA LEU A 222 20.37 16.63 11.97
C LEU A 222 20.54 15.11 12.20
N MET A 223 19.96 14.53 13.26
CA MET A 223 20.11 13.11 13.56
C MET A 223 19.21 12.20 12.71
N VAL A 224 18.05 12.69 12.24
CA VAL A 224 17.17 11.92 11.33
C VAL A 224 17.71 11.95 9.91
N HIS A 225 18.28 13.08 9.47
CA HIS A 225 19.04 13.13 8.22
C HIS A 225 20.27 12.22 8.31
N MET A 226 21.07 12.26 9.38
CA MET A 226 22.24 11.37 9.55
C MET A 226 21.88 9.87 9.65
N ARG A 227 20.69 9.52 10.18
CA ARG A 227 20.25 8.11 10.27
C ARG A 227 19.61 7.61 8.96
N LYS A 228 18.95 8.48 8.18
CA LYS A 228 18.38 8.17 6.85
C LYS A 228 19.43 8.28 5.72
N TYR A 229 20.48 9.05 5.94
CA TYR A 229 21.65 9.24 5.08
C TYR A 229 22.93 8.85 5.84
N GLY A 230 23.04 7.55 6.18
CA GLY A 230 24.19 6.99 6.89
C GLY A 230 25.52 7.53 6.36
N GLY A 231 26.29 8.13 7.27
CA GLY A 231 27.28 9.15 6.95
C GLY A 231 28.47 8.74 6.10
N ILE A 232 28.91 9.70 5.29
CA ILE A 232 30.28 10.23 5.20
C ILE A 232 30.04 11.73 4.96
N THR A 233 30.29 12.63 5.90
CA THR A 233 31.55 13.39 5.95
C THR A 233 31.87 13.80 7.40
N SER A 234 33.10 13.52 7.82
CA SER A 234 33.66 13.93 9.10
C SER A 234 34.55 15.17 8.89
N PHE A 235 34.58 16.04 9.92
CA PHE A 235 35.44 17.22 10.13
C PHE A 235 35.22 18.39 9.14
N GLU A 236 35.13 19.67 9.54
CA GLU A 236 35.89 20.40 10.56
C GLU A 236 35.22 21.76 10.87
N ASN A 237 35.57 22.36 12.01
CA ASN A 237 35.34 23.76 12.44
C ASN A 237 34.00 24.14 13.11
N THR A 238 33.92 23.86 14.42
CA THR A 238 33.70 24.94 15.40
C THR A 238 35.04 25.66 15.63
N PRO A 239 35.03 27.00 15.78
CA PRO A 239 35.00 27.50 17.15
C PRO A 239 34.08 28.72 17.36
N SER A 240 33.38 28.67 18.50
CA SER A 240 33.11 29.80 19.41
C SER A 240 32.86 31.20 18.84
N ARG A 241 31.61 31.67 18.93
CA ARG A 241 31.30 33.01 19.46
C ARG A 241 29.86 33.10 19.93
N TRP A 242 29.64 32.60 21.15
CA TRP A 242 28.67 33.22 22.04
C TRP A 242 29.26 34.54 22.48
N THR A 243 28.59 35.66 22.18
CA THR A 243 28.42 36.88 23.02
C THR A 243 28.22 38.13 22.14
N GLU A 244 26.99 38.38 21.70
CA GLU A 244 26.49 39.75 21.58
C GLU A 244 25.15 39.82 22.33
N ARG A 245 25.26 39.89 23.67
CA ARG A 245 24.21 40.45 24.51
C ARG A 245 24.48 41.94 24.62
N LEU A 246 23.52 42.71 24.10
CA LEU A 246 23.13 44.06 24.53
C LEU A 246 23.59 44.44 25.94
N PRO A 247 24.01 45.69 26.17
CA PRO A 247 23.80 46.34 27.44
C PRO A 247 22.71 47.43 27.32
N ARG A 248 21.61 47.23 28.06
CA ARG A 248 20.74 48.32 28.56
C ARG A 248 21.17 48.65 30.00
N ARG A 249 21.54 49.91 30.25
CA ARG A 249 21.30 50.73 31.48
C ARG A 249 21.99 52.09 31.26
N ARG A 250 21.26 53.21 31.08
CA ARG A 250 20.64 54.15 32.06
C ARG A 250 21.65 54.99 32.89
N SER A 251 21.34 56.29 32.97
CA SER A 251 21.83 57.39 33.85
C SER A 251 23.31 57.76 33.70
N LEU A 252 23.70 59.01 33.44
CA LEU A 252 23.16 60.35 33.74
C LEU A 252 23.14 61.26 32.51
#